data_AF-A0A933D9P1-F1
#
_entry.id   AF-A0A933D9P1-F1
#
_cell.length_a   1.000
_cell.length_b   1.000
_cell.length_c   1.000
_cell.angle_alpha   90.00
_cell.angle_beta   90.00
_cell.angle_gamma   90.00
#
_symmetry.space_group_name_H-M   'P 1'
#
loop_
_entity.id
_entity.type
_entity.pdbx_description
1 polymer ?
#
loop_
_entity_poly.entity_id
_entity_poly.type
_entity_poly.pdbx_seq_one_letter_code
_entity_poly.pdbx_strand_id
1 'polypeptide(L)'
;MSELSGGDLPKGPERILGENAKLPEMERFFGDLYGRRDSIYLPDREIRAQLLYRGIDDLQSAVRQKAWLPIYEVMCARIVSRIFSIARGVDNVSLTEGLAKKYPLEGCAYCGQMPCVCQENRDPYQLSTPTTEQEQWSLRDWQEHLTKMYGEKNQQRGINYILLRLGSEYGELISLERVIPRYSIDEVKDKYSLELADTMAWTIAAASMLRVDLQKAVEKRYGNGCRACNQIPCVCPPHSFDQISKDDYGHILEASFHS
;
A
#
# COMPACT_ATOMS: atom_id res chain seq x y z
N MET A 1 -21.12 -4.62 -52.46
CA MET A 1 -21.22 -5.03 -51.05
C MET A 1 -20.16 -6.06 -50.75
N SER A 2 -19.13 -5.68 -50.00
CA SER A 2 -18.40 -6.58 -49.11
C SER A 2 -17.58 -5.70 -48.19
N GLU A 3 -18.21 -5.29 -47.08
CA GLU A 3 -17.55 -4.62 -45.97
C GLU A 3 -16.53 -5.61 -45.38
N LEU A 4 -15.28 -5.16 -45.28
CA LEU A 4 -14.25 -5.85 -44.51
C LEU A 4 -14.59 -5.60 -43.04
N SER A 5 -15.20 -6.60 -42.40
CA SER A 5 -15.45 -6.63 -40.96
C SER A 5 -14.13 -6.49 -40.21
N GLY A 6 -14.05 -5.46 -39.37
CA GLY A 6 -12.96 -5.28 -38.42
C GLY A 6 -12.85 -6.52 -37.53
N GLY A 7 -11.77 -7.27 -37.73
CA GLY A 7 -11.42 -8.37 -36.83
C GLY A 7 -11.08 -7.78 -35.46
N ASP A 8 -11.82 -8.23 -34.45
CA ASP A 8 -11.50 -7.97 -33.05
C ASP A 8 -10.04 -8.36 -32.78
N LEU A 9 -9.25 -7.37 -32.32
CA LEU A 9 -7.94 -7.63 -31.75
C LEU A 9 -8.11 -8.66 -30.62
N PRO A 10 -7.22 -9.67 -30.50
CA PRO A 10 -7.34 -10.68 -29.47
C PRO A 10 -7.37 -10.01 -28.09
N LYS A 11 -8.45 -10.25 -27.33
CA LYS A 11 -8.54 -9.83 -25.94
C LYS A 11 -7.35 -10.46 -25.21
N GLY A 12 -6.52 -9.62 -24.58
CA GLY A 12 -5.47 -10.09 -23.68
C GLY A 12 -6.05 -10.96 -22.56
N PRO A 13 -5.23 -11.72 -21.82
CA PRO A 13 -5.72 -12.54 -20.71
C PRO A 13 -6.56 -11.69 -19.75
N GLU A 14 -7.69 -12.23 -19.30
CA GLU A 14 -8.58 -11.57 -18.36
C GLU A 14 -7.80 -11.26 -17.07
N ARG A 15 -7.84 -9.99 -16.63
CA ARG A 15 -7.18 -9.55 -15.39
C ARG A 15 -7.72 -10.36 -14.21
N ILE A 16 -6.81 -10.88 -13.37
CA ILE A 16 -7.19 -11.69 -12.19
C ILE A 16 -7.66 -10.78 -11.06
N LEU A 17 -6.95 -9.67 -10.82
CA LEU A 17 -7.43 -8.60 -9.94
C LEU A 17 -8.35 -7.69 -10.75
N GLY A 18 -9.63 -7.65 -10.38
CA GLY A 18 -10.62 -6.79 -11.03
C GLY A 18 -10.24 -5.31 -10.98
N GLU A 19 -10.70 -4.54 -11.97
CA GLU A 19 -10.55 -3.09 -11.95
C GLU A 19 -11.34 -2.48 -10.79
N ASN A 20 -10.74 -1.50 -10.11
CA ASN A 20 -11.27 -0.89 -8.90
C ASN A 20 -11.59 -1.90 -7.78
N ALA A 21 -10.84 -3.00 -7.71
CA ALA A 21 -10.93 -3.98 -6.61
C ALA A 21 -10.90 -3.28 -5.25
N LYS A 22 -11.79 -3.72 -4.36
CA LYS A 22 -11.92 -3.22 -3.00
C LYS A 22 -10.73 -3.65 -2.16
N LEU A 23 -10.43 -2.92 -1.09
CA LEU A 23 -9.27 -3.23 -0.26
C LEU A 23 -9.30 -4.66 0.31
N PRO A 24 -10.45 -5.19 0.79
CA PRO A 24 -10.53 -6.60 1.20
C PRO A 24 -10.29 -7.61 0.06
N GLU A 25 -10.66 -7.26 -1.18
CA GLU A 25 -10.40 -8.10 -2.36
C GLU A 25 -8.91 -8.11 -2.70
N MET A 26 -8.24 -6.95 -2.62
CA MET A 26 -6.79 -6.86 -2.78
C MET A 26 -6.04 -7.66 -1.72
N GLU A 27 -6.48 -7.59 -0.46
CA GLU A 27 -5.88 -8.35 0.64
C GLU A 27 -5.92 -9.86 0.37
N ARG A 28 -7.09 -10.38 -0.06
CA ARG A 28 -7.22 -11.78 -0.50
C ARG A 28 -6.33 -12.08 -1.70
N PHE A 29 -6.35 -11.23 -2.72
CA PHE A 29 -5.55 -11.40 -3.93
C PHE A 29 -4.04 -11.50 -3.65
N PHE A 30 -3.50 -10.61 -2.80
CA PHE A 30 -2.09 -10.67 -2.41
C PHE A 30 -1.77 -11.91 -1.56
N GLY A 31 -2.73 -12.39 -0.77
CA GLY A 31 -2.68 -13.68 -0.10
C GLY A 31 -2.51 -14.85 -1.06
N ASP A 32 -3.31 -14.90 -2.12
CA ASP A 32 -3.21 -15.94 -3.15
C ASP A 32 -1.92 -15.81 -3.98
N LEU A 33 -1.55 -14.57 -4.31
CA LEU A 33 -0.38 -14.27 -5.12
C LEU A 33 0.94 -14.63 -4.40
N TYR A 34 1.17 -14.09 -3.21
CA TYR A 34 2.45 -14.23 -2.52
C TYR A 34 2.41 -15.14 -1.30
N GLY A 35 1.24 -15.58 -0.85
CA GLY A 35 1.12 -16.24 0.45
C GLY A 35 1.94 -17.53 0.59
N ARG A 36 2.04 -18.34 -0.47
CA ARG A 36 2.92 -19.53 -0.50
C ARG A 36 4.40 -19.15 -0.47
N ARG A 37 4.80 -18.14 -1.25
CA ARG A 37 6.19 -17.69 -1.31
C ARG A 37 6.62 -17.12 0.03
N ASP A 38 5.76 -16.29 0.63
CA ASP A 38 6.01 -15.66 1.91
C ASP A 38 6.10 -16.68 3.04
N SER A 39 5.31 -17.76 3.03
CA SER A 39 5.42 -18.82 4.04
C SER A 39 6.73 -19.61 3.94
N ILE A 40 7.36 -19.66 2.76
CA ILE A 40 8.63 -20.36 2.55
C ILE A 40 9.82 -19.45 2.90
N TYR A 41 9.79 -18.20 2.45
CA TYR A 41 10.96 -17.32 2.47
C TYR A 41 10.88 -16.16 3.47
N LEU A 42 9.69 -15.83 3.98
CA LEU A 42 9.46 -14.74 4.92
C LEU A 42 8.68 -15.23 6.16
N PRO A 43 9.11 -16.29 6.86
CA PRO A 43 8.39 -16.79 8.03
C PRO A 43 8.40 -15.77 9.20
N ASP A 44 9.39 -14.88 9.22
CA ASP A 44 9.60 -13.91 10.29
C ASP A 44 9.01 -12.53 9.96
N ARG A 45 8.33 -11.91 10.93
CA ARG A 45 7.71 -10.58 10.80
C ARG A 45 8.74 -9.47 10.63
N GLU A 46 9.91 -9.59 11.26
CA GLU A 46 11.02 -8.65 11.13
C GLU A 46 11.53 -8.61 9.68
N ILE A 47 11.67 -9.78 9.03
CA ILE A 47 12.10 -9.86 7.63
C ILE A 47 11.07 -9.20 6.70
N ARG A 48 9.77 -9.41 6.96
CA ARG A 48 8.69 -8.72 6.20
C ARG A 48 8.78 -7.21 6.38
N ALA A 49 9.04 -6.74 7.59
CA ALA A 49 9.23 -5.32 7.89
C ALA A 49 10.49 -4.73 7.22
N GLN A 50 11.60 -5.47 7.17
CA GLN A 50 12.80 -5.03 6.44
C GLN A 50 12.53 -4.84 4.94
N LEU A 51 11.72 -5.72 4.32
CA LEU A 51 11.30 -5.53 2.92
C LEU A 51 10.39 -4.33 2.70
N LEU A 52 9.53 -4.00 3.68
CA LEU A 52 8.76 -2.76 3.67
C LEU A 52 9.69 -1.55 3.74
N TYR A 53 10.65 -1.54 4.67
CA TYR A 53 11.66 -0.49 4.79
C TYR A 53 12.42 -0.28 3.49
N ARG A 54 12.83 -1.36 2.83
CA ARG A 54 13.47 -1.28 1.50
C ARG A 54 12.57 -0.61 0.46
N GLY A 55 11.27 -0.90 0.44
CA GLY A 55 10.32 -0.20 -0.42
C GLY A 55 10.23 1.30 -0.13
N ILE A 56 10.22 1.67 1.16
CA ILE A 56 10.19 3.08 1.62
C ILE A 56 11.49 3.79 1.21
N ASP A 57 12.65 3.18 1.46
CA ASP A 57 13.97 3.70 1.10
C ASP A 57 14.14 3.88 -0.42
N ASP A 58 13.66 2.92 -1.22
CA ASP A 58 13.62 3.03 -2.68
C ASP A 58 12.77 4.22 -3.15
N LEU A 59 11.60 4.44 -2.53
CA LEU A 59 10.76 5.61 -2.83
C LEU A 59 11.46 6.92 -2.44
N GLN A 60 12.09 6.99 -1.26
CA GLN A 60 12.85 8.16 -0.83
C GLN A 60 14.01 8.47 -1.79
N SER A 61 14.73 7.43 -2.21
CA SER A 61 15.81 7.55 -3.19
C SER A 61 15.29 8.05 -4.53
N ALA A 62 14.15 7.53 -5.02
CA ALA A 62 13.52 7.99 -6.25
C ALA A 62 13.10 9.47 -6.18
N VAL A 63 12.53 9.92 -5.06
CA VAL A 63 12.15 11.33 -4.84
C VAL A 63 13.39 12.23 -4.81
N ARG A 64 14.43 11.85 -4.07
CA ARG A 64 15.71 12.59 -4.02
C ARG A 64 16.34 12.72 -5.41
N GLN A 65 16.24 11.69 -6.22
CA GLN A 65 16.77 11.65 -7.58
C GLN A 65 15.85 12.28 -8.63
N LYS A 66 14.67 12.78 -8.22
CA LYS A 66 13.65 13.36 -9.11
C LYS A 66 13.28 12.41 -10.24
N ALA A 67 12.99 11.15 -9.90
CA ALA A 67 12.49 10.16 -10.86
C ALA A 67 11.17 10.61 -11.51
N TRP A 68 10.76 9.91 -12.58
CA TRP A 68 9.51 10.20 -13.28
C TRP A 68 8.36 9.32 -12.74
N LEU A 69 7.12 9.72 -13.07
CA LEU A 69 5.89 9.17 -12.50
C LEU A 69 5.82 7.63 -12.50
N PRO A 70 6.05 6.91 -13.63
CA PRO A 70 6.12 5.46 -13.65
C PRO A 70 7.03 4.80 -12.59
N ILE A 71 8.13 5.44 -12.19
CA ILE A 71 8.97 4.91 -11.11
C ILE A 71 8.27 5.06 -9.76
N TYR A 72 7.63 6.19 -9.49
CA TYR A 72 6.82 6.37 -8.28
C TYR A 72 5.66 5.38 -8.22
N GLU A 73 4.98 5.11 -9.34
CA GLU A 73 3.94 4.07 -9.44
C GLU A 73 4.48 2.72 -8.96
N VAL A 74 5.64 2.31 -9.47
CA VAL A 74 6.29 1.05 -9.08
C VAL A 74 6.64 1.02 -7.60
N MET A 75 7.24 2.09 -7.07
CA MET A 75 7.67 2.13 -5.67
C MET A 75 6.48 2.10 -4.71
N CYS A 76 5.44 2.90 -4.98
CA CYS A 76 4.23 2.91 -4.18
C CYS A 76 3.50 1.55 -4.22
N ALA A 77 3.36 0.94 -5.41
CA ALA A 77 2.74 -0.38 -5.53
C ALA A 77 3.54 -1.47 -4.79
N ARG A 78 4.89 -1.38 -4.79
CA ARG A 78 5.73 -2.30 -4.00
C ARG A 78 5.49 -2.13 -2.51
N ILE A 79 5.42 -0.90 -2.00
CA ILE A 79 5.12 -0.62 -0.59
C ILE A 79 3.77 -1.22 -0.20
N VAL A 80 2.73 -1.01 -1.00
CA VAL A 80 1.39 -1.61 -0.78
C VAL A 80 1.47 -3.14 -0.69
N SER A 81 2.16 -3.78 -1.62
CA SER A 81 2.38 -5.24 -1.58
C SER A 81 3.10 -5.69 -0.30
N ARG A 82 4.02 -4.89 0.25
CA ARG A 82 4.71 -5.21 1.51
C ARG A 82 3.84 -5.02 2.74
N ILE A 83 2.96 -4.02 2.75
CA ILE A 83 1.96 -3.85 3.80
C ILE A 83 1.06 -5.10 3.88
N PHE A 84 0.55 -5.59 2.74
CA PHE A 84 -0.24 -6.84 2.71
C PHE A 84 0.55 -8.08 3.14
N SER A 85 1.82 -8.17 2.75
CA SER A 85 2.72 -9.22 3.24
C SER A 85 2.83 -9.19 4.77
N ILE A 86 2.95 -8.02 5.41
CA ILE A 86 3.02 -7.94 6.88
C ILE A 86 1.67 -8.28 7.50
N ALA A 87 0.56 -7.73 6.98
CA ALA A 87 -0.80 -8.00 7.48
C ALA A 87 -1.08 -9.51 7.53
N ARG A 88 -0.74 -10.24 6.46
CA ARG A 88 -0.88 -11.70 6.40
C ARG A 88 0.03 -12.46 7.37
N GLY A 89 1.16 -11.88 7.76
CA GLY A 89 2.09 -12.47 8.73
C GLY A 89 1.58 -12.42 10.18
N VAL A 90 0.42 -11.80 10.41
CA VAL A 90 -0.22 -11.65 11.72
C VAL A 90 -1.64 -12.18 11.63
N ASP A 91 -2.03 -13.04 12.55
CA ASP A 91 -3.34 -13.70 12.49
C ASP A 91 -4.50 -12.70 12.55
N ASN A 92 -5.44 -12.83 11.60
CA ASN A 92 -6.71 -12.11 11.54
C ASN A 92 -6.62 -10.58 11.49
N VAL A 93 -5.49 -9.99 11.11
CA VAL A 93 -5.39 -8.54 10.87
C VAL A 93 -6.26 -8.14 9.68
N SER A 94 -6.98 -7.02 9.82
CA SER A 94 -7.75 -6.40 8.74
C SER A 94 -7.21 -5.00 8.51
N LEU A 95 -6.66 -4.73 7.32
CA LEU A 95 -6.19 -3.38 6.98
C LEU A 95 -7.36 -2.40 6.81
N THR A 96 -8.47 -2.89 6.27
CA THR A 96 -9.70 -2.10 6.07
C THR A 96 -10.28 -1.63 7.40
N GLU A 97 -10.32 -2.52 8.39
CA GLU A 97 -10.78 -2.19 9.75
C GLU A 97 -9.88 -1.13 10.40
N GLY A 98 -8.56 -1.29 10.30
CA GLY A 98 -7.59 -0.34 10.85
C GLY A 98 -7.71 1.04 10.23
N LEU A 99 -7.83 1.12 8.90
CA LEU A 99 -8.04 2.39 8.20
C LEU A 99 -9.34 3.05 8.62
N ALA A 100 -10.45 2.30 8.69
CA ALA A 100 -11.74 2.83 9.08
C ALA A 100 -11.79 3.26 10.56
N LYS A 101 -11.01 2.63 11.44
CA LYS A 101 -10.83 3.04 12.84
C LYS A 101 -9.99 4.32 12.98
N LYS A 102 -8.95 4.49 12.16
CA LYS A 102 -8.03 5.65 12.24
C LYS A 102 -8.49 6.87 11.47
N TYR A 103 -9.27 6.66 10.41
CA TYR A 103 -9.67 7.67 9.44
C TYR A 103 -11.19 7.68 9.27
N PRO A 104 -11.92 8.37 10.15
CA PRO A 104 -13.38 8.38 10.14
C PRO A 104 -13.96 8.91 8.83
N LEU A 105 -15.18 8.48 8.50
CA LEU A 105 -15.91 8.93 7.31
C LEU A 105 -16.26 10.43 7.37
N GLU A 106 -16.70 10.91 8.53
CA GLU A 106 -17.27 12.27 8.68
C GLU A 106 -16.21 13.38 8.79
N GLY A 107 -14.99 13.05 9.24
CA GLY A 107 -13.94 14.04 9.41
C GLY A 107 -12.72 13.53 10.17
N CYS A 108 -11.76 14.43 10.34
CA CYS A 108 -10.51 14.16 11.05
C CYS A 108 -10.76 13.57 12.45
N ALA A 109 -10.07 12.48 12.80
CA ALA A 109 -10.16 11.79 14.10
C ALA A 109 -9.83 12.66 15.34
N TYR A 110 -9.39 13.90 15.13
CA TYR A 110 -9.01 14.83 16.19
C TYR A 110 -9.93 16.06 16.24
N CYS A 111 -10.12 16.78 15.13
CA CYS A 111 -10.96 18.00 15.12
C CYS A 111 -12.37 17.80 14.58
N GLY A 112 -12.69 16.62 14.03
CA GLY A 112 -13.97 16.32 13.39
C GLY A 112 -14.21 17.05 12.06
N GLN A 113 -13.26 17.84 11.55
CA GLN A 113 -13.43 18.63 10.33
C GLN A 113 -12.81 17.97 9.09
N MET A 114 -13.39 18.28 7.93
CA MET A 114 -12.91 17.88 6.60
C MET A 114 -13.09 19.07 5.62
N PRO A 115 -12.01 19.77 5.20
CA PRO A 115 -10.61 19.47 5.47
C PRO A 115 -10.23 19.66 6.95
N CYS A 116 -9.20 18.93 7.38
CA CYS A 116 -8.70 18.99 8.75
C CYS A 116 -8.08 20.35 9.08
N VAL A 117 -8.35 20.90 10.28
CA VAL A 117 -7.80 22.19 10.75
C VAL A 117 -6.83 22.09 11.95
N CYS A 118 -6.58 20.89 12.49
CA CYS A 118 -5.60 20.65 13.57
C CYS A 118 -4.18 21.22 13.33
N GLN A 119 -3.55 21.73 14.38
CA GLN A 119 -2.10 22.01 14.39
C GLN A 119 -1.30 20.74 14.80
N GLU A 120 0.03 20.83 14.88
CA GLU A 120 0.89 19.72 15.35
C GLU A 120 0.65 19.39 16.83
N ASN A 121 0.97 18.15 17.23
CA ASN A 121 0.67 17.55 18.55
C ASN A 121 -0.82 17.50 18.86
N ARG A 122 -1.44 16.36 18.54
CA ARG A 122 -2.90 16.20 18.58
C ARG A 122 -3.29 15.24 19.70
N ASP A 123 -4.09 15.75 20.62
CA ASP A 123 -4.73 15.00 21.70
C ASP A 123 -6.08 15.70 22.00
N PRO A 124 -7.20 14.98 22.24
CA PRO A 124 -7.35 13.52 22.26
C PRO A 124 -7.54 12.91 20.86
N TYR A 125 -6.94 11.73 20.66
CA TYR A 125 -7.17 10.84 19.53
C TYR A 125 -8.29 9.84 19.86
N GLN A 126 -9.32 9.75 19.02
CA GLN A 126 -10.39 8.77 19.21
C GLN A 126 -10.55 7.88 17.97
N LEU A 127 -10.48 6.56 18.19
CA LEU A 127 -10.79 5.59 17.14
C LEU A 127 -12.28 5.63 16.78
N SER A 128 -12.58 5.66 15.49
CA SER A 128 -13.95 5.53 14.98
C SER A 128 -14.40 4.09 14.91
N THR A 129 -15.72 3.90 14.82
CA THR A 129 -16.30 2.62 14.44
C THR A 129 -16.26 2.49 12.91
N PRO A 130 -15.70 1.40 12.36
CA PRO A 130 -15.78 1.12 10.93
C PRO A 130 -17.22 1.12 10.42
N THR A 131 -17.42 1.67 9.22
CA THR A 131 -18.73 1.72 8.55
C THR A 131 -18.78 0.72 7.40
N THR A 132 -19.98 0.23 7.09
CA THR A 132 -20.20 -0.63 5.92
C THR A 132 -19.81 0.07 4.61
N GLU A 133 -19.83 1.41 4.56
CA GLU A 133 -19.36 2.17 3.41
C GLU A 133 -17.84 1.99 3.21
N GLN A 134 -17.06 2.22 4.26
CA GLN A 134 -15.58 2.13 4.21
C GLN A 134 -15.09 0.69 3.97
N GLU A 135 -15.88 -0.31 4.36
CA GLU A 135 -15.61 -1.72 4.04
C GLU A 135 -15.63 -2.00 2.53
N GLN A 136 -16.33 -1.17 1.74
CA GLN A 136 -16.47 -1.29 0.30
C GLN A 136 -15.54 -0.34 -0.47
N TRP A 137 -14.55 0.27 0.18
CA TRP A 137 -13.62 1.19 -0.46
C TRP A 137 -12.46 0.48 -1.14
N SER A 138 -12.13 0.94 -2.35
CA SER A 138 -10.89 0.65 -3.08
C SER A 138 -9.74 1.53 -2.56
N LEU A 139 -8.50 1.29 -3.03
CA LEU A 139 -7.40 2.20 -2.71
C LEU A 139 -7.64 3.60 -3.27
N ARG A 140 -8.37 3.73 -4.38
CA ARG A 140 -8.73 5.05 -4.93
C ARG A 140 -9.69 5.78 -4.00
N ASP A 141 -10.71 5.10 -3.49
CA ASP A 141 -11.68 5.69 -2.56
C ASP A 141 -10.96 6.19 -1.27
N TRP A 142 -10.08 5.37 -0.71
CA TRP A 142 -9.22 5.77 0.42
C TRP A 142 -8.30 6.95 0.06
N GLN A 143 -7.70 6.94 -1.13
CA GLN A 143 -6.83 8.01 -1.60
C GLN A 143 -7.57 9.34 -1.74
N GLU A 144 -8.78 9.33 -2.31
CA GLU A 144 -9.64 10.50 -2.44
C GLU A 144 -10.07 11.02 -1.07
N HIS A 145 -10.52 10.14 -0.17
CA HIS A 145 -10.94 10.51 1.19
C HIS A 145 -9.81 11.17 1.98
N LEU A 146 -8.63 10.54 2.04
CA LEU A 146 -7.49 11.08 2.77
C LEU A 146 -6.93 12.36 2.13
N THR A 147 -7.04 12.49 0.80
CA THR A 147 -6.67 13.74 0.10
C THR A 147 -7.65 14.86 0.44
N LYS A 148 -8.96 14.58 0.48
CA LYS A 148 -9.98 15.57 0.91
C LYS A 148 -9.77 16.00 2.36
N MET A 149 -9.36 15.09 3.24
CA MET A 149 -9.19 15.36 4.65
C MET A 149 -7.86 16.04 4.99
N TYR A 150 -6.74 15.58 4.42
CA TYR A 150 -5.39 16.02 4.82
C TYR A 150 -4.56 16.61 3.67
N GLY A 151 -5.06 16.59 2.44
CA GLY A 151 -4.31 16.96 1.23
C GLY A 151 -3.75 18.38 1.28
N GLU A 152 -4.53 19.37 1.72
CA GLU A 152 -4.08 20.77 1.82
C GLU A 152 -2.86 20.91 2.75
N LYS A 153 -2.92 20.28 3.94
CA LYS A 153 -1.80 20.30 4.89
C LYS A 153 -0.59 19.55 4.36
N ASN A 154 -0.82 18.39 3.75
CA ASN A 154 0.24 17.60 3.15
C ASN A 154 0.93 18.39 2.03
N GLN A 155 0.18 19.15 1.24
CA GLN A 155 0.71 20.05 0.22
C GLN A 155 1.56 21.18 0.83
N GLN A 156 1.09 21.82 1.91
CA GLN A 156 1.85 22.86 2.62
C GLN A 156 3.17 22.34 3.21
N ARG A 157 3.19 21.09 3.70
CA ARG A 157 4.36 20.46 4.34
C ARG A 157 5.36 19.87 3.35
N GLY A 158 4.88 19.44 2.18
CA GLY A 158 5.72 18.91 1.11
C GLY A 158 6.10 17.43 1.26
N ILE A 159 6.65 16.87 0.18
CA ILE A 159 6.95 15.44 0.05
C ILE A 159 7.97 14.92 1.08
N ASN A 160 8.97 15.73 1.44
CA ASN A 160 10.00 15.32 2.41
C ASN A 160 9.39 15.08 3.80
N TYR A 161 8.45 15.92 4.23
CA TYR A 161 7.73 15.71 5.49
C TYR A 161 6.92 14.42 5.46
N ILE A 162 6.25 14.13 4.35
CA ILE A 162 5.41 12.95 4.18
C ILE A 162 6.25 11.67 4.21
N LEU A 163 7.40 11.67 3.54
CA LEU A 163 8.33 10.55 3.57
C LEU A 163 8.95 10.35 4.97
N LEU A 164 9.22 11.42 5.71
CA LEU A 164 9.66 11.35 7.10
C LEU A 164 8.58 10.73 8.00
N ARG A 165 7.31 11.11 7.81
CA ARG A 165 6.19 10.50 8.56
C ARG A 165 5.98 9.04 8.18
N LEU A 166 6.04 8.68 6.90
CA LEU A 166 6.01 7.27 6.47
C LEU A 166 7.12 6.43 7.13
N GLY A 167 8.33 6.99 7.24
CA GLY A 167 9.43 6.35 7.98
C GLY A 167 9.17 6.25 9.48
N SER A 168 8.46 7.22 10.06
CA SER A 168 8.06 7.20 11.47
C SER A 168 7.04 6.10 11.74
N GLU A 169 6.00 5.94 10.90
CA GLU A 169 5.02 4.86 11.06
C GLU A 169 5.64 3.48 10.88
N TYR A 170 6.60 3.35 9.96
CA TYR A 170 7.39 2.13 9.89
C TYR A 170 8.12 1.84 11.22
N GLY A 171 8.68 2.87 11.84
CA GLY A 171 9.31 2.79 13.16
C GLY A 171 8.35 2.35 14.26
N GLU A 172 7.12 2.89 14.27
CA GLU A 172 6.06 2.52 15.20
C GLU A 172 5.63 1.05 14.99
N LEU A 173 5.43 0.62 13.74
CA LEU A 173 5.12 -0.75 13.35
C LEU A 173 6.17 -1.76 13.85
N ILE A 174 7.47 -1.50 13.65
CA ILE A 174 8.53 -2.42 14.13
C ILE A 174 8.70 -2.39 15.64
N SER A 175 8.32 -1.29 16.29
CA SER A 175 8.38 -1.19 17.75
C SER A 175 7.41 -2.14 18.43
N LEU A 176 6.34 -2.56 17.73
CA LEU A 176 5.36 -3.52 18.22
C LEU A 176 6.02 -4.83 18.67
N GLU A 177 7.02 -5.35 17.94
CA GLU A 177 7.70 -6.60 18.30
C GLU A 177 8.29 -6.58 19.73
N ARG A 178 8.68 -5.41 20.23
CA ARG A 178 9.23 -5.27 21.58
C ARG A 178 8.17 -5.30 22.67
N VAL A 179 6.91 -5.00 22.33
CA VAL A 179 5.80 -4.84 23.27
C VAL A 179 4.73 -5.92 23.14
N ILE A 180 4.67 -6.63 22.00
CA ILE A 180 3.78 -7.77 21.76
C ILE A 180 3.72 -8.79 22.91
N PRO A 181 4.84 -9.17 23.57
CA PRO A 181 4.79 -10.12 24.69
C PRO A 181 3.92 -9.67 25.88
N ARG A 182 3.48 -8.40 25.91
CA ARG A 182 2.64 -7.81 26.96
C ARG A 182 1.15 -7.80 26.62
N TYR A 183 0.77 -8.27 25.44
CA TYR A 183 -0.58 -8.15 24.90
C TYR A 183 -1.19 -9.52 24.59
N SER A 184 -2.52 -9.60 24.70
CA SER A 184 -3.31 -10.72 24.18
C SER A 184 -3.25 -10.79 22.65
N ILE A 185 -3.65 -11.93 22.08
CA ILE A 185 -3.68 -12.12 20.62
C ILE A 185 -4.57 -11.08 19.94
N ASP A 186 -5.75 -10.79 20.51
CA ASP A 186 -6.68 -9.80 19.97
C ASP A 186 -6.11 -8.37 20.01
N GLU A 187 -5.39 -8.02 21.08
CA GLU A 187 -4.70 -6.73 21.19
C GLU A 187 -3.53 -6.61 20.21
N VAL A 188 -2.79 -7.70 19.96
CA VAL A 188 -1.71 -7.74 18.97
C VAL A 188 -2.28 -7.51 17.57
N LYS A 189 -3.36 -8.21 17.22
CA LYS A 189 -4.09 -8.01 15.96
C LYS A 189 -4.50 -6.55 15.78
N ASP A 190 -5.16 -5.97 16.78
CA ASP A 190 -5.67 -4.60 16.70
C ASP A 190 -4.53 -3.59 16.53
N LYS A 191 -3.45 -3.70 17.32
CA LYS A 191 -2.28 -2.84 17.20
C LYS A 191 -1.64 -2.92 15.81
N TYR A 192 -1.46 -4.12 15.28
CA TYR A 192 -0.94 -4.29 13.93
C TYR A 192 -1.83 -3.66 12.87
N SER A 193 -3.14 -3.87 12.97
CA SER A 193 -4.12 -3.26 12.07
C SER A 193 -4.00 -1.73 12.07
N LEU A 194 -3.85 -1.13 13.25
CA LEU A 194 -3.70 0.31 13.44
C LEU A 194 -2.39 0.88 12.87
N GLU A 195 -1.24 0.23 13.12
CA GLU A 195 0.06 0.70 12.60
C GLU A 195 0.21 0.47 11.08
N LEU A 196 -0.35 -0.63 10.55
CA LEU A 196 -0.41 -0.86 9.11
C LEU A 196 -1.33 0.13 8.40
N ALA A 197 -2.43 0.54 9.06
CA ALA A 197 -3.31 1.58 8.55
C ALA A 197 -2.61 2.93 8.43
N ASP A 198 -1.83 3.34 9.43
CA ASP A 198 -1.03 4.58 9.33
C ASP A 198 0.05 4.48 8.26
N THR A 199 0.75 3.34 8.19
CA THR A 199 1.72 3.09 7.11
C THR A 199 1.08 3.19 5.73
N MET A 200 -0.12 2.62 5.54
CA MET A 200 -0.89 2.72 4.30
C MET A 200 -1.34 4.16 4.03
N ALA A 201 -1.83 4.88 5.04
CA ALA A 201 -2.29 6.26 4.89
C ALA A 201 -1.16 7.23 4.48
N TRP A 202 0.05 7.07 5.03
CA TRP A 202 1.19 7.87 4.57
C TRP A 202 1.75 7.41 3.22
N THR A 203 1.59 6.13 2.86
CA THR A 203 1.85 5.65 1.49
C THR A 203 0.89 6.32 0.50
N ILE A 204 -0.40 6.42 0.85
CA ILE A 204 -1.42 7.14 0.10
C ILE A 204 -1.09 8.63 0.00
N ALA A 205 -0.68 9.27 1.10
CA ALA A 205 -0.28 10.67 1.09
C ALA A 205 0.92 10.94 0.16
N ALA A 206 1.91 10.03 0.16
CA ALA A 206 3.04 10.10 -0.75
C ALA A 206 2.59 9.93 -2.21
N ALA A 207 1.72 8.95 -2.49
CA ALA A 207 1.16 8.73 -3.82
C ALA A 207 0.40 9.96 -4.34
N SER A 208 -0.47 10.56 -3.52
CA SER A 208 -1.20 11.79 -3.89
C SER A 208 -0.26 12.96 -4.22
N MET A 209 0.78 13.18 -3.41
CA MET A 209 1.76 14.25 -3.67
C MET A 209 2.60 14.01 -4.92
N LEU A 210 2.90 12.74 -5.23
CA LEU A 210 3.64 12.34 -6.41
C LEU A 210 2.74 12.16 -7.65
N ARG A 211 1.43 12.44 -7.52
CA ARG A 211 0.41 12.28 -8.57
C ARG A 211 0.28 10.85 -9.10
N VAL A 212 0.47 9.87 -8.23
CA VAL A 212 0.28 8.44 -8.49
C VAL A 212 -1.17 8.05 -8.15
N ASP A 213 -1.89 7.47 -9.11
CA ASP A 213 -3.13 6.73 -8.85
C ASP A 213 -2.74 5.37 -8.26
N LEU A 214 -2.89 5.22 -6.95
CA LEU A 214 -2.34 4.07 -6.22
C LEU A 214 -3.03 2.76 -6.62
N GLN A 215 -4.35 2.81 -6.84
CA GLN A 215 -5.15 1.70 -7.34
C GLN A 215 -4.59 1.21 -8.69
N LYS A 216 -4.46 2.12 -9.67
CA LYS A 216 -3.93 1.75 -11.00
C LYS A 216 -2.50 1.25 -10.92
N ALA A 217 -1.65 1.85 -10.09
CA ALA A 217 -0.26 1.41 -9.94
C ALA A 217 -0.18 -0.05 -9.45
N VAL A 218 -1.01 -0.42 -8.48
CA VAL A 218 -1.10 -1.80 -7.96
C VAL A 218 -1.64 -2.74 -9.03
N GLU A 219 -2.77 -2.42 -9.64
CA GLU A 219 -3.40 -3.26 -10.66
C GLU A 219 -2.51 -3.45 -11.89
N LYS A 220 -1.85 -2.39 -12.37
CA LYS A 220 -0.92 -2.44 -13.50
C LYS A 220 0.27 -3.36 -13.20
N ARG A 221 0.73 -3.35 -11.94
CA ARG A 221 1.92 -4.10 -11.53
C ARG A 221 1.65 -5.56 -11.21
N TYR A 222 0.48 -5.86 -10.64
CA TYR A 222 0.19 -7.18 -10.06
C TYR A 222 -1.08 -7.82 -10.60
N GLY A 223 -1.94 -7.10 -11.33
CA GLY A 223 -3.29 -7.57 -11.67
C GLY A 223 -3.36 -8.85 -12.52
N ASN A 224 -2.26 -9.20 -13.19
CA ASN A 224 -2.12 -10.42 -14.00
C ASN A 224 -1.28 -11.51 -13.29
N GLY A 225 -0.95 -11.34 -12.01
CA GLY A 225 -0.10 -12.25 -11.23
C GLY A 225 1.30 -11.68 -10.94
N CYS A 226 2.24 -12.55 -10.55
CA CYS A 226 3.56 -12.09 -10.14
C CYS A 226 4.33 -11.50 -11.33
N ARG A 227 4.75 -10.23 -11.25
CA ARG A 227 5.52 -9.53 -12.30
C ARG A 227 6.79 -10.24 -12.83
N ALA A 228 7.30 -11.25 -12.13
CA ALA A 228 8.51 -11.98 -12.53
C ALA A 228 8.23 -13.37 -13.12
N CYS A 229 7.22 -14.08 -12.63
CA CYS A 229 6.91 -15.45 -13.10
C CYS A 229 5.53 -15.60 -13.72
N ASN A 230 4.72 -14.54 -13.75
CA ASN A 230 3.35 -14.45 -14.29
C ASN A 230 2.40 -15.55 -13.76
N GLN A 231 2.61 -16.01 -12.52
CA GLN A 231 1.83 -17.08 -11.90
C GLN A 231 1.17 -16.63 -10.60
N ILE A 232 0.06 -17.29 -10.26
CA ILE A 232 -0.63 -17.28 -8.97
C ILE A 232 -0.90 -18.74 -8.57
N PRO A 233 -0.34 -19.26 -7.45
CA PRO A 233 0.59 -18.59 -6.55
C PRO A 233 1.96 -18.37 -7.19
N CYS A 234 2.67 -17.34 -6.72
CA CYS A 234 4.02 -17.03 -7.15
C CYS A 234 5.00 -18.17 -6.80
N VAL A 235 5.88 -18.52 -7.76
CA VAL A 235 6.92 -19.55 -7.63
C VAL A 235 8.35 -18.98 -7.67
N CYS A 236 8.49 -17.66 -7.54
CA CYS A 236 9.80 -17.00 -7.57
C CYS A 236 10.68 -17.39 -6.36
N PRO A 237 12.01 -17.26 -6.49
CA PRO A 237 12.97 -17.38 -5.37
C PRO A 237 12.73 -16.32 -4.28
N PRO A 238 13.52 -16.27 -3.18
CA PRO A 238 13.43 -15.21 -2.18
C PRO A 238 13.40 -13.79 -2.77
N HIS A 239 12.82 -12.84 -2.05
CA HIS A 239 12.92 -11.44 -2.43
C HIS A 239 14.36 -10.94 -2.28
N SER A 240 14.83 -10.14 -3.23
CA SER A 240 16.08 -9.39 -3.06
C SER A 240 15.89 -8.27 -2.03
N PHE A 241 16.92 -8.05 -1.22
CA PHE A 241 17.06 -6.95 -0.26
C PHE A 241 17.90 -5.80 -0.81
N ASP A 242 18.35 -5.92 -2.06
CA ASP A 242 19.15 -4.91 -2.72
C ASP A 242 18.30 -3.67 -2.97
N GLN A 243 18.92 -2.52 -2.72
CA GLN A 243 18.31 -1.24 -3.05
C GLN A 243 18.21 -1.12 -4.57
N ILE A 244 17.12 -0.54 -5.05
CA ILE A 244 17.00 -0.21 -6.46
C ILE A 244 17.87 1.01 -6.75
N SER A 245 18.86 0.83 -7.62
CA SER A 245 19.67 1.93 -8.12
C SER A 245 18.97 2.68 -9.26
N LYS A 246 19.45 3.89 -9.57
CA LYS A 246 18.95 4.65 -10.72
C LYS A 246 19.11 3.91 -12.04
N ASP A 247 20.22 3.20 -12.17
CA ASP A 247 20.60 2.50 -13.40
C ASP A 247 19.62 1.34 -13.68
N ASP A 248 18.95 0.84 -12.64
CA ASP A 248 17.94 -0.22 -12.76
C ASP A 248 16.55 0.29 -13.18
N TYR A 249 16.30 1.61 -13.17
CA TYR A 249 14.97 2.16 -13.44
C TYR A 249 14.42 1.76 -14.80
N GLY A 250 15.25 1.73 -15.85
CA GLY A 250 14.84 1.26 -17.17
C GLY A 250 14.36 -0.21 -17.13
N HIS A 251 15.21 -1.09 -16.59
CA HIS A 251 14.92 -2.52 -16.45
C HIS A 251 13.69 -2.80 -15.58
N ILE A 252 13.46 -2.00 -14.55
CA ILE A 252 12.29 -2.13 -13.69
C ILE A 252 11.02 -1.87 -14.48
N LEU A 253 10.99 -0.84 -15.33
CA LEU A 253 9.83 -0.54 -16.14
C LEU A 253 9.61 -1.61 -17.20
N GLU A 254 10.67 -2.06 -17.88
CA GLU A 254 10.60 -3.18 -18.82
C GLU A 254 10.00 -4.42 -18.16
N ALA A 255 10.50 -4.80 -16.99
CA ALA A 255 10.03 -5.95 -16.20
C ALA A 255 8.71 -5.70 -15.43
N SER A 256 8.13 -4.50 -15.50
CA SER A 256 6.83 -4.18 -14.90
C SER A 256 5.72 -4.06 -15.94
N PHE A 257 6.07 -3.93 -17.22
CA PHE A 257 5.13 -3.65 -18.31
C PHE A 257 5.21 -4.63 -19.50
N HIS A 258 6.12 -5.60 -19.47
CA HIS A 258 6.10 -6.74 -20.40
C HIS A 258 5.46 -7.97 -19.72
N SER A 259 4.12 -7.95 -19.64
CA SER A 259 3.26 -9.14 -19.64
C SER A 259 1.85 -8.82 -20.12
#